data_AF-A0A317HMV1-F1
#
_entry.id   AF-A0A317HMV1-F1
#
_cell.length_a   1.000
_cell.length_b   1.000
_cell.length_c   1.000
_cell.angle_alpha   90.00
_cell.angle_beta   90.00
_cell.angle_gamma   90.00
#
_symmetry.space_group_name_H-M   'P 1'
#
loop_
_entity.id
_entity.type
_entity.pdbx_description
1 polymer ?
#
loop_
_entity_poly.entity_id
_entity_poly.type
_entity_poly.pdbx_seq_one_letter_code
_entity_poly.pdbx_strand_id
1 'polypeptide(L)'
;MKIANVLVAATLVCGLSVLAVPSFAHHSFAAEFDGKNCRDFTGTLTKLDWQSPHPYFYMDVKDASGKVENWSFQTYAPITLRRAGTERQLFIENIGKEVWV
;
A
#
# COMPACT_ATOMS: atom_id res chain seq x y z
N MET A 1 0.75 37.91 37.04
CA MET A 1 1.04 38.01 35.59
C MET A 1 1.32 36.66 34.92
N LYS A 2 2.18 35.78 35.47
CA LYS A 2 2.49 34.48 34.84
C LYS A 2 1.29 33.52 34.69
N ILE A 3 0.45 33.42 35.73
CA ILE A 3 -0.72 32.50 35.75
C ILE A 3 -1.80 32.93 34.75
N ALA A 4 -2.05 34.24 34.63
CA ALA A 4 -3.01 34.77 33.66
C ALA A 4 -2.59 34.49 32.21
N ASN A 5 -1.29 34.64 31.90
CA ASN A 5 -0.79 34.33 30.56
C ASN A 5 -0.87 32.83 30.23
N VAL A 6 -0.70 31.95 31.22
CA VAL A 6 -0.86 30.50 31.04
C VAL A 6 -2.33 30.14 30.77
N LEU A 7 -3.28 30.76 31.47
CA LEU A 7 -4.71 30.53 31.26
C LEU A 7 -5.18 31.04 29.89
N VAL A 8 -4.70 32.21 29.46
CA VAL A 8 -4.99 32.75 28.13
C VAL A 8 -4.43 31.82 27.04
N ALA A 9 -3.19 31.36 27.19
CA ALA A 9 -2.58 30.43 26.24
C ALA A 9 -3.34 29.09 26.17
N ALA A 10 -3.72 28.52 27.31
CA ALA A 10 -4.50 27.28 27.37
C ALA A 10 -5.88 27.43 26.71
N THR A 11 -6.55 28.56 26.95
CA THR A 11 -7.85 28.86 26.33
C THR A 11 -7.73 29.02 24.82
N LEU A 12 -6.66 29.65 24.34
CA LEU A 12 -6.40 29.81 22.91
C LEU A 12 -6.17 28.46 22.23
N VAL A 13 -5.33 27.60 22.83
CA VAL A 13 -5.01 26.26 22.30
C VAL A 13 -6.27 25.38 22.26
N CYS A 14 -7.08 25.39 23.33
CA CYS A 14 -8.37 24.68 23.34
C CYS A 14 -9.35 25.26 22.31
N GLY A 15 -9.42 26.59 22.15
CA GLY A 15 -10.28 27.22 21.15
C GLY A 15 -9.89 26.86 19.70
N LEU A 16 -8.60 26.82 19.41
CA LEU A 16 -8.05 26.46 18.09
C LEU A 16 -8.32 24.99 17.73
N SER A 17 -8.36 24.09 18.71
CA SER A 17 -8.61 22.67 18.45
C SER A 17 -10.07 22.36 18.08
N VAL A 18 -11.04 23.21 18.46
CA VAL A 18 -12.44 23.09 18.02
C VAL A 18 -12.62 23.46 16.54
N LEU A 19 -11.68 24.19 15.95
CA LEU A 19 -11.69 24.54 14.52
C LEU A 19 -11.11 23.44 13.62
N ALA A 20 -10.67 22.31 14.19
CA ALA A 20 -10.16 21.18 13.42
C ALA A 20 -11.31 20.53 12.63
N VAL A 21 -11.35 20.78 11.32
CA VAL A 21 -12.25 20.07 10.40
C VAL A 21 -11.65 18.72 10.00
N PRO A 22 -12.43 17.63 9.95
CA PRO A 22 -11.95 16.36 9.41
C PRO A 22 -11.45 16.53 7.98
N SER A 23 -10.23 16.08 7.70
CA SER A 23 -9.75 15.98 6.32
C SER A 23 -10.28 14.69 5.69
N PHE A 24 -10.84 14.80 4.49
CA PHE A 24 -11.17 13.63 3.69
C PHE A 24 -9.90 13.16 2.97
N ALA A 25 -9.27 12.12 3.47
CA ALA A 25 -8.25 11.40 2.73
C ALA A 25 -8.94 10.43 1.76
N HIS A 26 -8.83 10.68 0.45
CA HIS A 26 -9.31 9.76 -0.58
C HIS A 26 -8.15 8.86 -1.02
N HIS A 27 -8.24 7.55 -0.74
CA HIS A 27 -7.28 6.55 -1.22
C HIS A 27 -7.53 6.27 -2.72
N SER A 28 -7.17 7.23 -3.58
CA SER A 28 -7.45 7.15 -5.01
C SER A 28 -6.54 6.14 -5.70
N PHE A 29 -7.11 5.08 -6.25
CA PHE A 29 -6.41 4.15 -7.12
C PHE A 29 -5.68 4.87 -8.26
N ALA A 30 -6.35 5.85 -8.88
CA ALA A 30 -5.81 6.59 -10.01
C ALA A 30 -4.63 7.53 -9.66
N ALA A 31 -4.35 7.75 -8.37
CA ALA A 31 -3.17 8.50 -7.95
C ALA A 31 -1.89 7.65 -8.00
N GLU A 32 -2.02 6.32 -7.82
CA GLU A 32 -0.90 5.38 -7.75
C GLU A 32 -0.80 4.49 -9.00
N PHE A 33 -1.95 4.15 -9.60
CA PHE A 33 -2.04 3.17 -10.67
C PHE A 33 -2.80 3.73 -11.88
N ASP A 34 -2.31 3.38 -13.07
CA ASP A 34 -3.00 3.68 -14.32
C ASP A 34 -3.87 2.50 -14.75
N GLY A 35 -5.17 2.59 -14.44
CA GLY A 35 -6.16 1.58 -14.82
C GLY A 35 -6.42 1.44 -16.32
N LYS A 36 -5.85 2.30 -17.17
CA LYS A 36 -5.93 2.18 -18.63
C LYS A 36 -4.85 1.28 -19.22
N ASN A 37 -3.80 1.00 -18.45
CA ASN A 37 -2.63 0.25 -18.89
C ASN A 37 -2.50 -1.10 -18.15
N CYS A 38 -3.61 -1.84 -18.09
CA CYS A 38 -3.63 -3.20 -17.55
C CYS A 38 -3.08 -4.20 -18.56
N ARG A 39 -2.20 -5.09 -18.10
CA ARG A 39 -1.65 -6.20 -18.86
C ARG A 39 -1.23 -7.31 -17.91
N ASP A 40 -1.16 -8.52 -18.43
CA ASP A 40 -0.67 -9.67 -17.67
C ASP A 40 0.86 -9.62 -17.58
N PHE A 41 1.41 -10.07 -16.47
CA PHE A 41 2.85 -10.16 -16.24
C PHE A 41 3.25 -11.59 -15.94
N THR A 42 4.23 -12.10 -16.67
CA THR A 42 4.90 -13.37 -16.36
C THR A 42 6.32 -13.10 -15.92
N GLY A 43 6.73 -13.69 -14.80
CA GLY A 43 8.05 -13.47 -14.25
C GLY A 43 8.34 -14.35 -13.04
N THR A 44 9.56 -14.27 -12.53
CA THR A 44 9.95 -15.02 -11.34
C THR A 44 9.55 -14.25 -10.08
N LEU A 45 8.78 -14.84 -9.18
CA LEU A 45 8.44 -14.22 -7.90
C LEU A 45 9.68 -14.16 -7.01
N THR A 46 10.12 -12.96 -6.62
CA THR A 46 11.39 -12.78 -5.90
C THR A 46 11.22 -12.46 -4.42
N LYS A 47 10.14 -11.77 -4.03
CA LYS A 47 9.94 -11.32 -2.65
C LYS A 47 8.45 -11.13 -2.32
N LEU A 48 8.13 -11.29 -1.04
CA LEU A 48 6.84 -10.95 -0.45
C LEU A 48 7.03 -10.05 0.78
N ASP A 49 6.40 -8.89 0.78
CA ASP A 49 6.21 -8.03 1.95
C ASP A 49 4.76 -8.16 2.44
N TRP A 50 4.54 -9.02 3.43
CA TRP A 50 3.21 -9.33 3.95
C TRP A 50 2.79 -8.37 5.07
N GLN A 51 2.32 -7.18 4.69
CA GLN A 51 1.92 -6.12 5.62
C GLN A 51 0.46 -5.68 5.40
N SER A 52 -0.15 -5.06 6.41
CA SER A 52 -1.50 -4.47 6.35
C SER A 52 -1.37 -2.94 6.23
N PRO A 53 -2.17 -2.23 5.41
CA PRO A 53 -3.39 -2.71 4.75
C PRO A 53 -3.18 -3.45 3.43
N HIS A 54 -2.04 -3.28 2.75
CA HIS A 54 -1.79 -3.89 1.45
C HIS A 54 -0.43 -4.59 1.42
N PRO A 55 -0.40 -5.93 1.28
CA PRO A 55 0.82 -6.65 0.97
C PRO A 55 1.34 -6.30 -0.42
N TYR A 56 2.66 -6.36 -0.57
CA TYR A 56 3.34 -6.25 -1.84
C TYR A 56 4.09 -7.54 -2.16
N PHE A 57 4.13 -7.91 -3.43
CA PHE A 57 5.04 -8.92 -3.93
C PHE A 57 5.84 -8.38 -5.12
N TYR A 58 6.98 -9.01 -5.39
CA TYR A 58 7.94 -8.50 -6.38
C TYR A 58 8.27 -9.60 -7.37
N MET A 59 8.38 -9.26 -8.65
CA MET A 59 8.73 -10.20 -9.71
C MET A 59 9.85 -9.65 -10.58
N ASP A 60 10.74 -10.53 -11.01
CA ASP A 60 11.64 -10.27 -12.12
C ASP A 60 10.92 -10.64 -13.43
N VAL A 61 10.55 -9.63 -14.21
CA VAL A 61 9.80 -9.75 -15.46
C VAL A 61 10.77 -9.53 -16.61
N LYS A 62 10.75 -10.43 -17.60
CA LYS A 62 11.58 -10.31 -18.80
C LYS A 62 10.76 -9.68 -19.92
N ASP A 63 11.27 -8.61 -20.51
CA ASP A 63 10.64 -7.99 -21.67
C ASP A 63 10.97 -8.72 -22.99
N ALA A 64 10.38 -8.27 -24.09
CA ALA A 64 10.60 -8.85 -25.41
C ALA A 64 12.07 -8.75 -25.91
N SER A 65 12.87 -7.84 -25.34
CA SER A 65 14.29 -7.71 -25.64
C SER A 65 15.18 -8.66 -24.82
N GLY A 66 14.59 -9.36 -23.85
CA GLY A 66 15.29 -10.24 -22.92
C GLY A 66 15.84 -9.52 -21.68
N LYS A 67 15.61 -8.20 -21.56
CA LYS A 67 15.99 -7.42 -20.39
C LYS A 67 15.07 -7.77 -19.22
N VAL A 68 15.67 -7.93 -18.05
CA VAL A 68 14.95 -8.19 -16.80
C VAL A 68 14.66 -6.88 -16.10
N GLU A 69 13.43 -6.72 -15.65
CA GLU A 69 12.95 -5.61 -14.83
C GLU A 69 12.36 -6.13 -13.54
N ASN A 70 12.68 -5.48 -12.42
CA ASN A 70 12.05 -5.81 -11.15
C ASN A 70 10.77 -4.98 -10.99
N TRP A 71 9.64 -5.67 -10.90
CA TRP A 71 8.31 -5.08 -10.76
C TRP A 71 7.75 -5.35 -9.36
N SER A 72 7.06 -4.36 -8.80
CA SER A 72 6.30 -4.51 -7.56
C SER A 72 4.80 -4.52 -7.84
N PHE A 73 4.07 -5.37 -7.14
CA PHE A 73 2.63 -5.53 -7.29
C PHE A 73 1.97 -5.39 -5.93
N GLN A 74 0.95 -4.53 -5.86
CA GLN A 74 0.11 -4.36 -4.68
C GLN A 74 -1.03 -5.38 -4.71
N THR A 75 -1.33 -5.98 -3.57
CA THR A 75 -2.48 -6.89 -3.41
C THR A 75 -3.62 -6.23 -2.63
N TYR A 76 -4.78 -6.89 -2.61
CA TYR A 76 -5.84 -6.56 -1.66
C TYR A 76 -5.39 -6.80 -0.21
N ALA A 77 -6.16 -6.26 0.74
CA ALA A 77 -5.89 -6.48 2.14
C ALA A 77 -5.86 -7.98 2.51
N PRO A 78 -5.04 -8.39 3.51
CA PRO A 78 -4.87 -9.81 3.85
C PRO A 78 -6.19 -10.52 4.18
N ILE A 79 -7.15 -9.80 4.78
CA ILE A 79 -8.49 -10.31 5.05
C ILE A 79 -9.27 -10.64 3.77
N THR A 80 -9.14 -9.80 2.74
CA THR A 80 -9.80 -9.98 1.44
C THR A 80 -9.16 -11.16 0.70
N LEU A 81 -7.82 -11.23 0.69
CA LEU A 81 -7.09 -12.36 0.10
C LEU A 81 -7.51 -13.68 0.74
N ARG A 82 -7.52 -13.75 2.07
CA ARG A 82 -7.94 -14.96 2.81
C ARG A 82 -9.37 -15.35 2.49
N ARG A 83 -10.30 -14.39 2.43
CA ARG A 83 -11.70 -14.65 2.05
C ARG A 83 -11.84 -15.16 0.62
N ALA A 84 -10.91 -14.80 -0.27
CA ALA A 84 -10.83 -15.30 -1.63
C ALA A 84 -10.05 -16.63 -1.76
N GLY A 85 -9.57 -17.21 -0.65
CA GLY A 85 -8.79 -18.46 -0.66
C GLY A 85 -7.29 -18.28 -0.92
N THR A 86 -6.80 -17.05 -0.98
CA THR A 86 -5.39 -16.74 -1.19
C THR A 86 -4.68 -16.53 0.15
N GLU A 87 -3.89 -17.52 0.56
CA GLU A 87 -3.11 -17.48 1.79
C GLU A 87 -1.68 -16.95 1.57
N ARG A 88 -1.07 -16.38 2.61
CA ARG A 88 0.35 -15.95 2.59
C ARG A 88 1.28 -17.05 2.10
N GLN A 89 0.98 -18.29 2.46
CA GLN A 89 1.80 -19.45 2.17
C GLN A 89 1.94 -19.70 0.66
N LEU A 90 0.90 -19.41 -0.13
CA LEU A 90 0.93 -19.53 -1.59
C LEU A 90 2.07 -18.72 -2.19
N PHE A 91 2.27 -17.49 -1.72
CA PHE A 91 3.37 -16.64 -2.19
C PHE A 91 4.73 -17.22 -1.79
N ILE A 92 4.88 -17.64 -0.53
CA ILE A 92 6.16 -18.16 0.00
C ILE A 92 6.61 -19.40 -0.78
N GLU A 93 5.69 -20.32 -1.07
CA GLU A 93 5.98 -21.56 -1.80
C GLU A 93 6.34 -21.33 -3.27
N ASN A 94 6.03 -20.15 -3.81
CA ASN A 94 6.30 -19.78 -5.19
C ASN A 94 7.47 -18.80 -5.33
N ILE A 95 8.12 -18.37 -4.25
CA ILE A 95 9.35 -17.58 -4.36
C ILE A 95 10.41 -18.39 -5.12
N GLY A 96 11.03 -17.78 -6.12
CA GLY A 96 12.00 -18.37 -7.04
C GLY A 96 11.37 -19.14 -8.20
N LYS A 97 10.03 -19.20 -8.29
CA LYS A 97 9.32 -19.84 -9.41
C LYS A 97 8.76 -18.80 -10.37
N GLU A 98 8.63 -19.19 -11.63
CA GLU A 98 7.87 -18.41 -12.59
C GLU A 98 6.38 -18.48 -12.26
N VAL A 99 5.75 -17.32 -12.19
CA VAL A 99 4.32 -17.14 -11.94
C VAL A 99 3.77 -16.12 -12.95
N TRP A 100 2.45 -16.08 -13.07
CA TRP A 100 1.74 -15.09 -13.87
C TRP A 100 0.73 -14.36 -12.98
N VAL A 101 0.53 -13.07 -13.24
CA VAL A 101 -0.41 -12.19 -12.54
C VAL A 101 -1.08 -11.21 -13.48
#